data_AF-A0A260Z6X4-F1
#
_entry.id   AF-A0A260Z6X4-F1
#
_cell.length_a   1.000
_cell.length_b   1.000
_cell.length_c   1.000
_cell.angle_alpha   90.00
_cell.angle_beta   90.00
_cell.angle_gamma   90.00
#
_symmetry.space_group_name_H-M   'P 1'
#
loop_
_entity.id
_entity.type
_entity.pdbx_description
1 polymer ?
#
loop_
_entity_poly.entity_id
_entity_poly.type
_entity_poly.pdbx_seq_one_letter_code
_entity_poly.pdbx_strand_id
1 'polypeptide(L)'
;MNDTVGQLAAASHKYGPECTIGVVIGYGCNSSYLEKTSRITKFDAKARGYDHENMIVVTEWEEFGKHGELDDILTQFDREVDAASVHKGKQ
;
A
#
# COMPACT_ATOMS: atom_id res chain seq x y z
N MET A 1 0.58 11.26 -7.55
CA MET A 1 0.70 11.00 -6.10
C MET A 1 -0.36 9.96 -5.77
N ASN A 2 -0.01 8.88 -5.08
CA ASN A 2 -0.97 7.89 -4.61
C ASN A 2 -1.86 8.53 -3.51
N ASP A 3 -3.14 8.17 -3.47
CA ASP A 3 -4.14 8.74 -2.57
C ASP A 3 -3.86 8.45 -1.10
N THR A 4 -3.35 7.27 -0.75
CA THR A 4 -2.93 6.91 0.62
C THR A 4 -1.79 7.82 1.10
N VAL A 5 -0.87 8.22 0.21
CA VAL A 5 0.22 9.18 0.53
C VAL A 5 -0.36 10.56 0.83
N GLY A 6 -1.33 10.99 0.02
CA GLY A 6 -2.03 12.26 0.24
C GLY A 6 -2.79 12.28 1.56
N GLN A 7 -3.47 11.17 1.90
CA GLN A 7 -4.16 11.02 3.18
C GLN A 7 -3.20 11.05 4.37
N LEU A 8 -2.09 10.30 4.29
CA LEU A 8 -1.06 10.30 5.34
C LEU A 8 -0.50 11.71 5.53
N ALA A 9 -0.07 12.38 4.46
CA ALA A 9 0.48 13.73 4.54
C ALA A 9 -0.51 14.73 5.16
N ALA A 10 -1.79 14.68 4.74
CA ALA A 10 -2.83 15.55 5.29
C ALA A 10 -3.12 15.26 6.77
N ALA A 11 -3.18 13.99 7.15
CA ALA A 11 -3.41 13.57 8.52
C ALA A 11 -2.23 13.93 9.42
N SER A 12 -0.99 13.67 9.01
CA SER A 12 0.21 14.06 9.78
C SER A 12 0.32 15.58 9.92
N HIS A 13 -0.07 16.34 8.89
CA HIS A 13 -0.10 17.81 8.97
C HIS A 13 -1.13 18.31 10.00
N LYS A 14 -2.32 17.69 10.05
CA LYS A 14 -3.42 18.11 10.92
C LYS A 14 -3.29 17.61 12.35
N TYR A 15 -2.85 16.37 12.54
CA TYR A 15 -2.88 15.64 13.80
C TYR A 15 -1.49 15.38 14.40
N GLY A 16 -0.42 15.68 13.66
CA GLY A 16 0.95 15.56 14.13
C GLY A 16 1.71 14.32 13.61
N PRO A 17 3.00 14.21 13.94
CA PRO A 17 3.92 13.22 13.36
C PRO A 17 3.63 11.77 13.77
N GLU A 18 2.76 11.55 14.76
CA GLU A 18 2.36 10.21 15.21
C GLU A 18 1.53 9.46 14.16
N CYS A 19 0.87 10.18 13.24
CA CYS A 19 0.21 9.57 12.10
C CYS A 19 1.27 9.12 11.09
N THR A 20 1.50 7.81 11.01
CA THR A 20 2.56 7.18 10.21
C THR A 20 2.04 6.18 9.17
N ILE A 21 0.71 5.97 9.11
CA ILE A 21 0.06 5.07 8.16
C ILE A 21 -1.15 5.79 7.55
N GLY A 22 -1.26 5.75 6.22
CA GLY A 22 -2.45 6.14 5.48
C GLY A 22 -3.15 4.91 4.90
N VAL A 23 -4.46 4.83 5.04
CA VAL A 23 -5.27 3.73 4.52
C VAL A 23 -6.49 4.28 3.79
N VAL A 24 -6.64 3.91 2.54
CA VAL A 24 -7.84 4.19 1.75
C VAL A 24 -8.73 2.97 1.79
N ILE A 25 -9.98 3.16 2.20
CA ILE A 25 -11.05 2.15 2.13
C ILE A 25 -12.22 2.80 1.39
N GLY A 26 -12.38 2.43 0.12
CA GLY A 26 -13.40 3.02 -0.75
C GLY A 26 -13.66 2.12 -1.95
N TYR A 27 -13.62 2.71 -3.16
CA TYR A 27 -13.72 1.91 -4.38
C TYR A 27 -12.56 0.90 -4.50
N GLY A 28 -11.36 1.32 -4.13
CA GLY A 28 -10.21 0.44 -3.90
C GLY A 28 -9.83 0.38 -2.42
N CYS A 29 -8.88 -0.50 -2.10
CA CYS A 29 -8.32 -0.62 -0.76
C CYS A 29 -6.80 -0.70 -0.85
N ASN A 30 -6.09 0.35 -0.43
CA ASN A 30 -4.63 0.41 -0.44
C ASN A 30 -4.11 1.06 0.86
N SER A 31 -2.83 0.91 1.15
CA SER A 31 -2.16 1.59 2.25
C SER A 31 -0.77 2.10 1.89
N SER A 32 -0.33 3.12 2.62
CA SER A 32 1.07 3.53 2.69
C SER A 32 1.48 3.80 4.13
N TYR A 33 2.78 3.73 4.38
CA TYR A 33 3.33 3.95 5.71
C TYR A 33 4.70 4.62 5.66
N LEU A 34 5.11 5.21 6.78
CA LEU A 34 6.43 5.81 6.96
C LEU A 34 7.45 4.71 7.31
N GLU A 35 8.33 4.39 6.37
CA GLU A 35 9.39 3.39 6.55
C GLU A 35 10.74 4.08 6.78
N LYS A 36 11.62 3.44 7.56
CA LYS A 36 13.02 3.89 7.66
C LYS A 36 13.69 3.71 6.31
N THR A 37 14.28 4.77 5.76
CA THR A 37 15.00 4.72 4.48
C THR A 37 16.06 3.61 4.47
N SER A 38 16.69 3.35 5.61
CA SER A 38 17.69 2.27 5.77
C SER A 38 17.14 0.85 5.61
N ARG A 39 15.82 0.64 5.68
CA ARG A 39 15.16 -0.67 5.46
C ARG A 39 14.68 -0.85 4.02
N ILE A 40 14.70 0.19 3.19
CA ILE A 40 14.23 0.13 1.81
C ILE A 40 15.35 -0.37 0.89
N THR A 41 15.48 -1.70 0.76
CA THR A 41 16.56 -2.33 -0.02
C THR A 41 16.48 -2.08 -1.52
N LYS A 42 15.30 -1.70 -2.04
CA LYS A 42 15.06 -1.42 -3.46
C LYS A 42 15.43 0.02 -3.87
N PHE A 43 15.73 0.90 -2.92
CA PHE A 43 16.01 2.31 -3.18
C PHE A 43 17.43 2.67 -2.70
N ASP A 44 18.31 3.03 -3.63
CA ASP A 44 19.65 3.51 -3.30
C ASP A 44 19.58 4.99 -2.89
N ALA A 45 19.31 5.24 -1.60
CA ALA A 45 19.19 6.59 -1.05
C ALA A 45 20.47 7.42 -1.25
N LYS A 46 21.64 6.81 -1.11
CA LYS A 46 22.93 7.49 -1.24
C LYS A 46 23.18 7.95 -2.68
N ALA A 47 22.98 7.07 -3.66
CA ALA A 47 23.14 7.43 -5.07
C ALA A 47 22.13 8.49 -5.52
N ARG A 48 20.99 8.60 -4.84
CA ARG A 48 19.96 9.61 -5.11
C ARG A 48 20.10 10.89 -4.30
N GLY A 49 21.13 10.99 -3.44
CA GLY A 49 21.32 12.13 -2.56
C GLY A 49 20.15 12.34 -1.58
N TYR A 50 19.44 11.27 -1.24
CA TYR A 50 18.31 11.30 -0.32
C TYR A 50 18.83 11.13 1.12
N ASP A 51 18.76 12.19 1.90
CA ASP A 51 19.35 12.29 3.25
C ASP A 51 18.29 12.26 4.38
N HIS A 52 17.04 11.97 4.07
CA HIS A 52 15.98 11.82 5.08
C HIS A 52 15.96 10.42 5.71
N GLU A 53 15.75 10.37 7.03
CA GLU A 53 15.72 9.11 7.80
C GLU A 53 14.58 8.19 7.38
N ASN A 54 13.46 8.76 6.92
CA ASN A 54 12.25 8.04 6.58
C ASN A 54 11.73 8.42 5.20
N MET A 55 11.05 7.47 4.56
CA MET A 55 10.38 7.61 3.28
C MET A 55 9.00 6.94 3.35
N ILE A 56 7.99 7.55 2.73
CA ILE A 56 6.67 6.92 2.61
C ILE A 56 6.74 5.80 1.56
N VAL A 57 6.33 4.59 1.95
CA VAL A 57 6.23 3.42 1.08
C VAL A 57 4.76 3.12 0.83
N VAL A 58 4.37 3.04 -0.43
CA VAL A 58 3.06 2.52 -0.84
C VAL A 58 3.16 1.01 -0.92
N THR A 59 2.22 0.33 -0.28
CA THR A 59 2.26 -1.13 -0.14
C THR A 59 1.71 -1.83 -1.38
N GLU A 60 0.71 -1.23 -2.05
CA GLU A 60 -0.08 -1.89 -3.10
C GLU A 60 -0.59 -3.26 -2.60
N TRP A 61 -1.07 -3.29 -1.34
CA TRP A 61 -1.46 -4.52 -0.65
C TRP A 61 -2.66 -5.23 -1.27
N GLU A 62 -3.37 -4.59 -2.20
CA GLU A 62 -4.48 -5.14 -2.97
C GLU A 62 -4.02 -6.25 -3.91
N GLU A 63 -2.72 -6.34 -4.18
CA GLU A 63 -2.10 -7.41 -4.95
C GLU A 63 -1.74 -8.63 -4.09
N PHE A 64 -1.95 -8.57 -2.77
CA PHE A 64 -1.72 -9.71 -1.87
C PHE A 64 -2.73 -10.83 -2.15
N GLY A 65 -2.24 -12.07 -2.28
CA GLY A 65 -3.06 -13.24 -2.65
C GLY A 65 -2.93 -13.66 -4.11
N LYS A 66 -2.27 -12.87 -4.97
CA LYS A 66 -2.09 -13.21 -6.40
C LYS A 66 -1.25 -14.46 -6.66
N HIS A 67 -0.50 -14.94 -5.67
CA HIS A 67 0.28 -16.18 -5.76
C HIS A 67 -0.33 -17.30 -4.92
N GLY A 68 -1.61 -17.18 -4.54
CA GLY A 68 -2.35 -18.18 -3.78
C GLY A 68 -2.21 -18.04 -2.26
N GLU A 69 -1.61 -16.95 -1.75
CA GLU A 69 -1.45 -16.73 -0.31
C GLU A 69 -2.78 -16.70 0.46
N LEU A 70 -3.88 -16.45 -0.24
CA LEU A 70 -5.24 -16.37 0.31
C LEU A 70 -6.15 -17.52 -0.14
N ASP A 71 -5.66 -18.51 -0.89
CA ASP A 71 -6.51 -19.54 -1.51
C ASP A 71 -7.33 -20.35 -0.49
N ASP A 72 -6.79 -20.56 0.70
CA ASP A 72 -7.44 -21.31 1.79
C ASP A 72 -8.62 -20.57 2.42
N ILE A 73 -8.71 -19.24 2.24
CA ILE A 73 -9.79 -18.42 2.79
C ILE A 73 -10.79 -17.92 1.73
N LEU A 74 -10.41 -17.99 0.45
CA LEU A 74 -11.28 -17.58 -0.66
C LEU A 74 -12.42 -18.56 -0.86
N THR A 75 -13.64 -18.03 -0.88
CA THR A 75 -14.87 -18.82 -1.07
C THR A 75 -15.23 -18.94 -2.56
N GLN A 76 -16.23 -19.77 -2.87
CA GLN A 76 -16.78 -19.83 -4.21
C GLN A 76 -17.31 -18.47 -4.70
N PHE A 77 -17.85 -17.64 -3.79
CA PHE A 77 -18.40 -16.33 -4.14
C PHE A 77 -17.31 -15.35 -4.56
N ASP A 78 -16.16 -15.35 -3.87
CA ASP A 78 -15.02 -14.52 -4.24
C ASP A 78 -14.49 -14.89 -5.64
N ARG A 79 -14.45 -16.19 -5.93
CA ARG A 79 -14.00 -16.72 -7.24
C ARG A 79 -14.98 -16.39 -8.37
N GLU A 80 -16.28 -16.43 -8.10
CA GLU A 80 -17.31 -16.01 -9.06
C GLU A 80 -17.23 -14.52 -9.37
N VAL A 81 -17.06 -13.68 -8.34
CA VAL A 81 -16.87 -12.23 -8.48
C VAL A 81 -15.63 -11.93 -9.31
N ASP A 82 -14.50 -12.57 -9.00
CA ASP A 82 -13.26 -12.41 -9.77
C ASP A 82 -13.42 -12.83 -11.24
N ALA A 83 -14.06 -13.97 -11.49
CA ALA A 83 -14.29 -14.48 -12.85
C ALA A 83 -15.20 -13.54 -13.69
N ALA A 84 -16.10 -12.79 -13.05
CA ALA A 84 -16.96 -11.81 -13.69
C ALA A 84 -16.33 -10.40 -13.77
N SER A 85 -15.19 -10.18 -13.10
CA SER A 85 -14.53 -8.88 -13.03
C SER A 85 -13.82 -8.51 -14.34
N VAL A 86 -13.51 -7.22 -14.48
CA VAL A 86 -12.70 -6.70 -15.59
C VAL A 86 -11.23 -7.12 -15.46
N HIS A 87 -10.75 -7.32 -14.23
CA HIS A 87 -9.35 -7.58 -13.90
C HIS A 87 -9.18 -8.90 -13.14
N LYS A 88 -9.41 -10.02 -13.82
CA LYS A 88 -9.29 -11.36 -13.24
C LYS A 88 -7.94 -11.60 -12.54
N GLY A 89 -7.99 -12.10 -11.31
CA GLY A 89 -6.84 -12.36 -10.44
C GLY A 89 -6.22 -11.09 -9.84
N LYS A 90 -6.90 -9.94 -9.93
CA LYS A 90 -6.46 -8.63 -9.44
C LYS A 90 -7.64 -7.83 -8.89
N GLN A 91 -7.34 -6.78 -8.13
CA GLN A 91 -8.31 -5.71 -7.86
C GLN A 91 -8.54 -4.86 -9.12
#